data_AF-A0A1I0Y9W4-F1
#
_entry.id   AF-A0A1I0Y9W4-F1
#
_cell.length_a   1.000
_cell.length_b   1.000
_cell.length_c   1.000
_cell.angle_alpha   90.00
_cell.angle_beta   90.00
_cell.angle_gamma   90.00
#
_symmetry.space_group_name_H-M   'P 1'
#
loop_
_entity.id
_entity.type
_entity.pdbx_description
1 polymer ?
#
loop_
_entity_poly.entity_id
_entity_poly.type
_entity_poly.pdbx_seq_one_letter_code
_entity_poly.pdbx_strand_id
1 'polypeptide(L)'
;METFKGIVNLHVNLRQNWPSVNAKVSKVLKPNTEVEISHAIVGEPYLDSDIWYVLTNHCFVWSKAVYASSEIPLLDKKIIVTADDIGIVDQIDVGAQIALKEGWINSLAVLVNRPNDPNDEYLKRFGETLKNHSRNGCSKSLFETTHIGLHFTITSGQPVSNYTAVRLLVDNDGKFLDFRKFNKNFEKADYVNQIKGEFLAQYEKFIRVFGKEPDHLTSHHDVLTFNNPLFSFMHTWSRERGIPLRNHRFLPSSKRFWYDTLALTNVNLPSINTMNSWETSYGATDFESPEHTVVEHYGPIPPFGVTCYESAKRKKQGKLIKWISDFLVSTDTSREIVIHLIKSDLRNQRDYVKFYDPLRSSYPGIEIKYFDGRAAEYLSLNEKRPWTTHPALDLSPAYFRPFMKSDESQSFSAE
;
A
#
# COMPACT_ATOMS: atom_id res chain seq x y z
N MET A 1 -5.63 -23.37 -10.41
CA MET A 1 -6.96 -22.94 -9.94
C MET A 1 -8.00 -23.71 -10.74
N GLU A 2 -9.14 -24.03 -10.15
CA GLU A 2 -10.25 -24.65 -10.87
C GLU A 2 -10.71 -23.72 -12.00
N THR A 3 -11.05 -24.29 -13.15
CA THR A 3 -11.62 -23.55 -14.28
C THR A 3 -13.00 -24.10 -14.58
N PHE A 4 -13.90 -23.21 -14.99
CA PHE A 4 -15.31 -23.54 -15.18
C PHE A 4 -15.65 -23.43 -16.66
N LYS A 5 -16.47 -24.35 -17.15
CA LYS A 5 -16.92 -24.34 -18.54
C LYS A 5 -18.19 -23.50 -18.67
N GLY A 6 -18.21 -22.64 -19.68
CA GLY A 6 -19.38 -21.86 -20.07
C GLY A 6 -19.71 -22.03 -21.54
N ILE A 7 -20.99 -21.92 -21.88
CA ILE A 7 -21.48 -21.88 -23.26
C ILE A 7 -22.17 -20.54 -23.48
N VAL A 8 -21.72 -19.80 -24.48
CA VAL A 8 -22.31 -18.52 -24.88
C VAL A 8 -23.72 -18.76 -25.43
N ASN A 9 -24.73 -18.06 -24.91
CA ASN A 9 -26.14 -18.20 -25.32
C ASN A 9 -26.62 -17.10 -26.29
N LEU A 10 -25.89 -15.98 -26.40
CA LEU A 10 -26.19 -14.84 -27.26
C LEU A 10 -24.92 -14.22 -27.87
N HIS A 11 -25.03 -13.42 -28.93
CA HIS A 11 -23.88 -12.72 -29.50
C HIS A 11 -23.31 -11.72 -28.50
N VAL A 12 -22.05 -11.90 -28.08
CA VAL A 12 -21.44 -11.10 -27.01
C VAL A 12 -20.01 -10.67 -27.34
N ASN A 13 -19.65 -9.46 -26.91
CA ASN A 13 -18.29 -8.96 -27.03
C ASN A 13 -17.46 -9.34 -25.80
N LEU A 14 -16.31 -9.97 -26.03
CA LEU A 14 -15.23 -10.04 -25.05
C LEU A 14 -14.59 -8.66 -24.89
N ARG A 15 -14.33 -8.27 -23.64
CA ARG A 15 -13.79 -6.96 -23.27
C ARG A 15 -12.38 -7.10 -22.73
N GLN A 16 -11.51 -6.17 -23.11
CA GLN A 16 -10.13 -6.10 -22.62
C GLN A 16 -10.02 -5.08 -21.49
N ASN A 17 -9.14 -5.37 -20.54
CA ASN A 17 -8.68 -4.49 -19.45
C ASN A 17 -9.73 -4.05 -18.42
N TRP A 18 -11.02 -4.07 -18.75
CA TRP A 18 -12.08 -3.61 -17.87
C TRP A 18 -13.40 -4.39 -18.08
N PRO A 19 -14.13 -4.74 -17.01
CA PRO A 19 -15.44 -5.38 -17.07
C PRO A 19 -16.52 -4.35 -17.38
N SER A 20 -16.55 -3.89 -18.64
CA SER A 20 -17.43 -2.81 -19.08
C SER A 20 -17.81 -2.96 -20.55
N VAL A 21 -19.05 -2.61 -20.89
CA VAL A 21 -19.51 -2.59 -22.29
C VAL A 21 -18.90 -1.45 -23.10
N ASN A 22 -18.30 -0.47 -22.43
CA ASN A 22 -17.56 0.63 -23.03
C ASN A 22 -16.06 0.31 -23.21
N ALA A 23 -15.59 -0.81 -22.65
CA ALA A 23 -14.22 -1.25 -22.80
C ALA A 23 -13.92 -1.80 -24.20
N LYS A 24 -12.64 -1.79 -24.58
CA LYS A 24 -12.16 -2.24 -25.89
C LYS A 24 -12.61 -3.68 -26.16
N VAL A 25 -13.21 -3.90 -27.33
CA VAL A 25 -13.60 -5.24 -27.78
C VAL A 25 -12.36 -6.04 -28.16
N SER A 26 -12.21 -7.23 -27.57
CA SER A 26 -11.18 -8.21 -27.95
C SER A 26 -11.64 -9.08 -29.11
N LYS A 27 -12.85 -9.63 -29.00
CA LYS A 27 -13.42 -10.61 -29.93
C LYS A 27 -14.94 -10.65 -29.75
N VAL A 28 -15.68 -10.95 -30.81
CA VAL A 28 -17.11 -11.26 -30.73
C VAL A 28 -17.29 -12.77 -30.65
N LEU A 29 -18.07 -13.25 -29.69
CA LEU A 29 -18.45 -14.66 -29.57
C LEU A 29 -19.88 -14.86 -30.09
N LYS A 30 -20.09 -15.99 -30.76
CA LYS A 30 -21.39 -16.42 -31.27
C LYS A 30 -22.07 -17.36 -30.27
N PRO A 31 -23.40 -17.52 -30.32
CA PRO A 31 -24.08 -18.58 -29.59
C PRO A 31 -23.42 -19.95 -29.82
N ASN A 32 -23.43 -20.80 -28.80
CA ASN A 32 -22.78 -22.12 -28.75
C ASN A 32 -21.24 -22.08 -28.77
N THR A 33 -20.61 -20.91 -28.60
CA THR A 33 -19.16 -20.84 -28.38
C THR A 33 -18.84 -21.27 -26.95
N GLU A 34 -17.94 -22.24 -26.79
CA GLU A 34 -17.41 -22.63 -25.49
C GLU A 34 -16.41 -21.59 -24.97
N VAL A 35 -16.46 -21.32 -23.68
CA VAL A 35 -15.52 -20.44 -22.96
C VAL A 35 -15.06 -21.12 -21.68
N GLU A 36 -13.85 -20.77 -21.26
CA GLU A 36 -13.27 -21.19 -19.99
C GLU A 36 -13.21 -20.00 -19.04
N ILE A 37 -13.94 -20.11 -17.94
CA ILE A 37 -14.14 -19.07 -16.93
C ILE A 37 -13.19 -19.35 -15.76
N SER A 38 -12.48 -18.33 -15.31
CA SER A 38 -11.67 -18.39 -14.09
C SER A 38 -12.51 -18.07 -12.86
N HIS A 39 -13.22 -16.94 -12.86
CA HIS A 39 -14.02 -16.46 -11.74
C HIS A 39 -14.98 -15.36 -12.20
N ALA A 40 -15.84 -14.88 -11.29
CA ALA A 40 -16.72 -13.75 -11.50
C ALA A 40 -16.25 -12.55 -10.67
N ILE A 41 -16.52 -11.34 -11.16
CA ILE A 41 -16.32 -10.08 -10.44
C ILE A 41 -17.50 -9.14 -10.67
N VAL A 42 -17.66 -8.15 -9.79
CA VAL A 42 -18.51 -6.98 -10.05
C VAL A 42 -17.81 -6.07 -11.05
N GLY A 43 -18.53 -5.57 -12.05
CA GLY A 43 -18.05 -4.62 -13.05
C GLY A 43 -19.05 -3.49 -13.28
N GLU A 44 -18.98 -2.84 -14.44
CA GLU A 44 -19.98 -1.84 -14.83
C GLU A 44 -21.36 -2.51 -14.96
N PRO A 45 -22.43 -1.98 -14.32
CA PRO A 45 -23.77 -2.48 -14.50
C PRO A 45 -24.19 -2.45 -15.97
N TYR A 46 -24.72 -3.56 -16.46
CA TYR A 46 -25.24 -3.65 -17.81
C TYR A 46 -26.55 -4.45 -17.82
N LEU A 47 -27.62 -3.83 -18.31
CA LEU A 47 -28.97 -4.36 -18.25
C LEU A 47 -29.37 -4.72 -16.80
N ASP A 48 -29.62 -6.00 -16.52
CA ASP A 48 -30.09 -6.53 -15.24
C ASP A 48 -28.98 -7.15 -14.36
N SER A 49 -27.70 -6.96 -14.71
CA SER A 49 -26.57 -7.56 -13.99
C SER A 49 -25.30 -6.70 -14.07
N ASP A 50 -24.61 -6.58 -12.95
CA ASP A 50 -23.27 -6.01 -12.82
C ASP A 50 -22.17 -7.08 -12.72
N ILE A 51 -22.54 -8.35 -12.85
CA ILE A 51 -21.59 -9.47 -12.80
C ILE A 51 -20.94 -9.69 -14.16
N TRP A 52 -19.62 -9.82 -14.14
CA TRP A 52 -18.78 -10.14 -15.30
C TRP A 52 -17.94 -11.38 -15.00
N TYR A 53 -17.85 -12.29 -15.97
CA TYR A 53 -16.94 -13.41 -15.90
C TYR A 53 -15.56 -13.02 -16.44
N VAL A 54 -14.53 -13.38 -15.68
CA VAL A 54 -13.13 -13.32 -16.10
C VAL A 54 -12.78 -14.65 -16.74
N LEU A 55 -12.36 -14.61 -18.00
CA LEU A 55 -11.96 -15.80 -18.75
C LEU A 55 -10.48 -16.11 -18.55
N THR A 56 -10.06 -17.35 -18.79
CA THR A 56 -8.66 -17.79 -18.66
C THR A 56 -7.70 -17.09 -19.63
N ASN A 57 -8.22 -16.45 -20.68
CA ASN A 57 -7.47 -15.58 -21.59
C ASN A 57 -7.41 -14.10 -21.15
N HIS A 58 -7.75 -13.81 -19.89
CA HIS A 58 -7.73 -12.49 -19.26
C HIS A 58 -8.65 -11.45 -19.94
N CYS A 59 -9.73 -11.92 -20.57
CA CYS A 59 -10.81 -11.07 -21.07
C CYS A 59 -12.04 -11.16 -20.16
N PHE A 60 -12.90 -10.16 -20.23
CA PHE A 60 -14.18 -10.13 -19.53
C PHE A 60 -15.34 -10.43 -20.48
N VAL A 61 -16.35 -11.11 -19.99
CA VAL A 61 -17.64 -11.31 -20.68
C VAL A 61 -18.78 -11.07 -19.70
N TRP A 62 -19.85 -10.42 -20.15
CA TRP A 62 -21.02 -10.18 -19.31
C TRP A 62 -21.68 -11.51 -18.94
N SER A 63 -21.93 -11.73 -17.64
CA SER A 63 -22.25 -13.07 -17.11
C SER A 63 -23.51 -13.68 -17.71
N LYS A 64 -24.55 -12.88 -17.93
CA LYS A 64 -25.84 -13.32 -18.49
C LYS A 64 -25.76 -13.80 -19.93
N ALA A 65 -24.66 -13.52 -20.64
CA ALA A 65 -24.41 -14.01 -21.99
C ALA A 65 -23.84 -15.44 -22.03
N VAL A 66 -23.55 -16.04 -20.86
CA VAL A 66 -22.87 -17.32 -20.73
C VAL A 66 -23.62 -18.21 -19.74
N TYR A 67 -24.05 -19.38 -20.21
CA TYR A 67 -24.54 -20.45 -19.35
C TYR A 67 -23.33 -21.21 -18.78
N ALA A 68 -23.17 -21.21 -17.46
CA ALA A 68 -22.17 -22.02 -16.77
C ALA A 68 -22.82 -23.29 -16.19
N SER A 69 -22.14 -24.43 -16.27
CA SER A 69 -22.68 -25.71 -15.74
C SER A 69 -22.58 -25.83 -14.21
N SER A 70 -21.91 -24.88 -13.56
CA SER A 70 -21.70 -24.79 -12.12
C SER A 70 -21.73 -23.34 -11.67
N GLU A 71 -21.86 -23.12 -10.37
CA GLU A 71 -21.70 -21.81 -9.77
C GLU A 71 -20.28 -21.29 -10.00
N ILE A 72 -20.16 -20.03 -10.42
CA ILE A 72 -18.87 -19.38 -10.64
C ILE A 72 -18.55 -18.56 -9.38
N PRO A 73 -17.37 -18.74 -8.75
CA PRO A 73 -17.02 -18.01 -7.55
C PRO A 73 -16.93 -16.51 -7.85
N LEU A 74 -17.70 -15.71 -7.11
CA LEU A 74 -17.63 -14.25 -7.14
C LEU A 74 -16.52 -13.77 -6.22
N LEU A 75 -15.49 -13.13 -6.78
CA LEU A 75 -14.40 -12.54 -6.02
C LEU A 75 -14.71 -11.06 -5.74
N ASP A 76 -14.85 -10.71 -4.46
CA ASP A 76 -14.96 -9.32 -4.02
C ASP A 76 -13.58 -8.66 -4.10
N LYS A 77 -13.44 -7.70 -5.01
CA LYS A 77 -12.16 -7.02 -5.27
C LYS A 77 -12.05 -5.78 -4.38
N LYS A 78 -11.02 -5.73 -3.54
CA LYS A 78 -10.73 -4.62 -2.62
C LYS A 78 -9.35 -4.01 -2.92
N ILE A 79 -9.25 -2.68 -2.88
CA ILE A 79 -7.96 -2.00 -2.95
C ILE A 79 -7.67 -1.18 -1.70
N ILE A 80 -6.41 -1.18 -1.30
CA ILE A 80 -5.86 -0.26 -0.32
C ILE A 80 -4.90 0.65 -1.09
N VAL A 81 -5.05 1.96 -0.96
CA VAL A 81 -4.12 2.92 -1.53
C VAL A 81 -3.51 3.70 -0.37
N THR A 82 -2.25 3.38 -0.08
CA THR A 82 -1.53 3.88 1.10
C THR A 82 -0.58 5.00 0.71
N ALA A 83 -0.66 6.12 1.42
CA ALA A 83 0.38 7.15 1.39
C ALA A 83 1.42 6.90 2.49
N ASP A 84 2.67 6.71 2.08
CA ASP A 84 3.80 6.48 2.99
C ASP A 84 4.45 7.82 3.44
N ASP A 85 5.30 7.73 4.47
CA ASP A 85 6.11 8.82 5.04
C ASP A 85 5.33 9.98 5.69
N ILE A 86 4.15 9.69 6.25
CA ILE A 86 3.33 10.69 6.94
C ILE A 86 3.93 11.06 8.29
N GLY A 87 3.86 12.33 8.67
CA GLY A 87 4.22 12.83 10.01
C GLY A 87 5.51 13.65 10.05
N ILE A 88 6.28 13.69 8.97
CA ILE A 88 7.63 14.31 8.96
C ILE A 88 7.67 15.62 8.18
N VAL A 89 7.11 15.65 6.97
CA VAL A 89 7.19 16.81 6.06
C VAL A 89 5.79 17.36 5.82
N ASP A 90 5.57 18.61 6.20
CA ASP A 90 4.25 19.24 6.17
C ASP A 90 3.58 19.16 4.79
N GLN A 91 4.34 19.33 3.70
CA GLN A 91 3.83 19.24 2.33
C GLN A 91 3.42 17.81 1.92
N ILE A 92 4.02 16.78 2.52
CA ILE A 92 3.60 15.39 2.36
C ILE A 92 2.27 15.20 3.09
N ASP A 93 2.21 15.62 4.34
CA ASP A 93 1.05 15.47 5.21
C ASP A 93 -0.18 16.21 4.68
N VAL A 94 0.01 17.45 4.21
CA VAL A 94 -1.05 18.24 3.55
C VAL A 94 -1.51 17.56 2.25
N GLY A 95 -0.57 17.03 1.46
CA GLY A 95 -0.90 16.31 0.23
C GLY A 95 -1.75 15.07 0.51
N ALA A 96 -1.41 14.32 1.55
CA ALA A 96 -2.17 13.14 1.98
C ALA A 96 -3.56 13.50 2.53
N GLN A 97 -3.68 14.56 3.35
CA GLN A 97 -4.98 15.03 3.84
C GLN A 97 -5.93 15.43 2.71
N ILE A 98 -5.42 16.15 1.70
CA ILE A 98 -6.22 16.48 0.50
C ILE A 98 -6.61 15.21 -0.24
N ALA A 99 -5.67 14.29 -0.46
CA ALA A 99 -5.94 13.03 -1.14
C ALA A 99 -6.99 12.17 -0.42
N LEU A 100 -6.99 12.14 0.93
CA LEU A 100 -8.03 11.47 1.72
C LEU A 100 -9.39 12.16 1.58
N LYS A 101 -9.41 13.49 1.69
CA LYS A 101 -10.63 14.31 1.56
C LYS A 101 -11.29 14.13 0.20
N GLU A 102 -10.51 14.04 -0.86
CA GLU A 102 -10.99 13.86 -2.23
C GLU A 102 -11.17 12.37 -2.63
N GLY A 103 -10.94 11.42 -1.71
CA GLY A 103 -11.14 9.98 -1.97
C GLY A 103 -10.13 9.35 -2.93
N TRP A 104 -8.93 9.92 -3.05
CA TRP A 104 -7.86 9.36 -3.89
C TRP A 104 -7.17 8.18 -3.20
N ILE A 105 -7.04 8.26 -1.88
CA ILE A 105 -6.39 7.25 -1.04
C ILE A 105 -7.31 6.90 0.14
N ASN A 106 -7.10 5.74 0.77
CA ASN A 106 -7.87 5.29 1.95
C ASN A 106 -6.98 4.77 3.09
N SER A 107 -5.66 4.91 2.97
CA SER A 107 -4.70 4.42 3.95
C SER A 107 -3.51 5.38 4.09
N LEU A 108 -2.96 5.47 5.30
CA LEU A 108 -1.77 6.24 5.65
C LEU A 108 -0.80 5.35 6.42
N ALA A 109 0.50 5.46 6.13
CA ALA A 109 1.56 4.89 6.95
C ALA A 109 2.36 6.02 7.63
N VAL A 110 2.28 6.07 8.97
CA VAL A 110 2.79 7.18 9.77
C VAL A 110 4.14 6.88 10.43
N LEU A 111 5.11 7.75 10.20
CA LEU A 111 6.36 7.82 10.95
C LEU A 111 6.13 8.62 12.24
N VAL A 112 6.27 7.95 13.38
CA VAL A 112 5.95 8.57 14.68
C VAL A 112 7.11 9.37 15.29
N ASN A 113 8.32 9.23 14.75
CA ASN A 113 9.55 9.79 15.30
C ASN A 113 9.90 11.17 14.71
N ARG A 114 8.89 12.04 14.55
CA ARG A 114 9.09 13.43 14.06
C ARG A 114 10.16 14.15 14.89
N PRO A 115 11.13 14.85 14.26
CA PRO A 115 12.17 15.56 14.99
C PRO A 115 11.61 16.83 15.64
N ASN A 116 12.22 17.26 16.74
CA ASN A 116 11.88 18.50 17.44
C ASN A 116 10.39 18.59 17.88
N ASP A 117 9.76 17.46 18.21
CA ASP A 117 8.38 17.38 18.68
C ASP A 117 8.30 16.59 20.02
N PRO A 118 8.85 17.14 21.13
CA PRO A 118 9.02 16.39 22.38
C PRO A 118 7.71 15.96 23.05
N ASN A 119 6.60 16.64 22.75
CA ASN A 119 5.27 16.36 23.31
C ASN A 119 4.31 15.70 22.32
N ASP A 120 4.81 15.35 21.13
CA ASP A 120 4.06 14.78 20.01
C ASP A 120 2.88 15.66 19.55
N GLU A 121 3.01 16.98 19.72
CA GLU A 121 1.96 17.96 19.44
C GLU A 121 1.59 17.96 17.96
N TYR A 122 2.56 17.77 17.08
CA TYR A 122 2.30 17.77 15.64
C TYR A 122 1.43 16.58 15.25
N LEU A 123 1.78 15.37 15.67
CA LEU A 123 1.03 14.15 15.33
C LEU A 123 -0.35 14.12 15.99
N LYS A 124 -0.48 14.62 17.22
CA LYS A 124 -1.79 14.81 17.88
C LYS A 124 -2.67 15.73 17.06
N ARG A 125 -2.16 16.89 16.64
CA ARG A 125 -2.88 17.84 15.78
C ARG A 125 -3.22 17.23 14.41
N PHE A 126 -2.33 16.43 13.84
CA PHE A 126 -2.62 15.70 12.60
C PHE A 126 -3.80 14.74 12.79
N GLY A 127 -3.80 13.95 13.87
CA GLY A 127 -4.91 13.08 14.23
C GLY A 127 -6.23 13.84 14.48
N GLU A 128 -6.19 14.97 15.19
CA GLU A 128 -7.34 15.87 15.39
C GLU A 128 -7.87 16.42 14.06
N THR A 129 -6.98 16.77 13.14
CA THR A 129 -7.37 17.25 11.81
C THR A 129 -8.14 16.16 11.06
N LEU A 130 -7.72 14.90 11.14
CA LEU A 130 -8.46 13.78 10.55
C LEU A 130 -9.81 13.55 11.22
N LYS A 131 -9.94 13.79 12.53
CA LYS A 131 -11.22 13.66 13.26
C LYS A 131 -12.20 14.79 12.89
N ASN A 132 -11.70 16.00 12.67
CA ASN A 132 -12.52 17.20 12.45
C ASN A 132 -12.90 17.46 10.99
N HIS A 133 -12.34 16.69 10.05
CA HIS A 133 -12.68 16.80 8.63
C HIS A 133 -13.28 15.50 8.14
N SER A 134 -14.21 15.60 7.19
CA SER A 134 -14.84 14.45 6.53
C SER A 134 -14.38 14.36 5.09
N ARG A 135 -14.46 13.16 4.51
CA ARG A 135 -14.30 12.98 3.06
C ARG A 135 -15.43 13.71 2.33
N ASN A 136 -15.14 14.32 1.18
CA ASN A 136 -16.15 15.02 0.38
C ASN A 136 -17.30 14.07 0.02
N GLY A 137 -18.52 14.40 0.43
CA GLY A 137 -19.70 13.55 0.24
C GLY A 137 -19.89 12.45 1.30
N CYS A 138 -19.10 12.45 2.39
CA CYS A 138 -19.24 11.56 3.54
C CYS A 138 -19.59 12.35 4.80
N SER A 139 -20.44 11.78 5.66
CA SER A 139 -20.66 12.30 7.02
C SER A 139 -19.58 11.86 8.00
N LYS A 140 -18.94 10.70 7.78
CA LYS A 140 -17.87 10.18 8.65
C LYS A 140 -16.59 10.98 8.50
N SER A 141 -15.86 11.10 9.61
CA SER A 141 -14.56 11.77 9.62
C SER A 141 -13.52 11.03 8.77
N LEU A 142 -12.44 11.72 8.39
CA LEU A 142 -11.29 11.07 7.76
C LEU A 142 -10.69 10.03 8.70
N PHE A 143 -10.69 10.27 10.01
CA PHE A 143 -10.20 9.33 11.00
C PHE A 143 -10.96 7.98 10.99
N GLU A 144 -12.28 8.01 10.74
CA GLU A 144 -13.12 6.80 10.65
C GLU A 144 -13.06 6.11 9.28
N THR A 145 -12.70 6.85 8.23
CA THR A 145 -12.72 6.38 6.83
C THR A 145 -11.32 6.09 6.27
N THR A 146 -10.30 6.11 7.14
CA THR A 146 -8.89 5.92 6.78
C THR A 146 -8.28 4.83 7.63
N HIS A 147 -7.57 3.91 6.98
CA HIS A 147 -6.66 3.00 7.68
C HIS A 147 -5.38 3.77 8.05
N ILE A 148 -5.16 4.00 9.34
CA ILE A 148 -3.99 4.71 9.87
C ILE A 148 -3.05 3.66 10.46
N GLY A 149 -1.93 3.42 9.79
CA GLY A 149 -0.94 2.42 10.17
C GLY A 149 0.35 3.02 10.70
N LEU A 150 1.11 2.18 11.42
CA LEU A 150 2.47 2.51 11.85
C LEU A 150 3.44 2.20 10.72
N HIS A 151 4.18 3.22 10.28
CA HIS A 151 5.32 3.09 9.38
C HIS A 151 6.60 2.98 10.21
N PHE A 152 6.90 1.77 10.69
CA PHE A 152 8.06 1.55 11.55
C PHE A 152 9.37 1.93 10.85
N THR A 153 10.28 2.59 11.56
CA THR A 153 11.59 2.94 10.99
C THR A 153 12.74 2.72 11.96
N ILE A 154 13.85 2.19 11.44
CA ILE A 154 15.18 2.20 12.08
C ILE A 154 16.24 2.73 11.13
N THR A 155 15.82 3.50 10.12
CA THR A 155 16.69 4.01 9.05
C THR A 155 16.44 5.47 8.73
N SER A 156 15.61 6.16 9.51
CA SER A 156 15.33 7.58 9.31
C SER A 156 15.00 8.30 10.60
N GLY A 157 15.57 9.50 10.76
CA GLY A 157 15.41 10.30 11.97
C GLY A 157 16.16 9.76 13.18
N GLN A 158 15.65 10.09 14.37
CA GLN A 158 16.13 9.62 15.67
C GLN A 158 15.19 8.54 16.23
N PRO A 159 15.69 7.64 17.08
CA PRO A 159 14.85 6.66 17.76
C PRO A 159 13.87 7.33 18.73
N VAL A 160 12.75 6.66 18.99
CA VAL A 160 11.85 6.99 20.10
C VAL A 160 12.43 6.51 21.42
N SER A 161 13.13 5.37 21.41
CA SER A 161 13.81 4.83 22.58
C SER A 161 15.01 5.68 23.01
N ASN A 162 15.32 5.61 24.30
CA ASN A 162 16.55 6.21 24.83
C ASN A 162 17.79 5.65 24.14
N TYR A 163 18.78 6.52 23.89
CA TYR A 163 20.04 6.19 23.20
C TYR A 163 20.71 4.90 23.73
N THR A 164 20.76 4.72 25.05
CA THR A 164 21.39 3.54 25.67
C THR A 164 20.73 2.21 25.26
N ALA A 165 19.43 2.23 24.98
CA ALA A 165 18.66 1.05 24.56
C ALA A 165 18.85 0.70 23.08
N VAL A 166 19.33 1.65 22.25
CA VAL A 166 19.42 1.50 20.79
C VAL A 166 20.78 1.87 20.21
N ARG A 167 21.85 1.84 21.04
CA ARG A 167 23.21 2.27 20.67
C ARG A 167 23.77 1.61 19.41
N LEU A 168 23.32 0.41 19.06
CA LEU A 168 23.78 -0.33 17.89
C LEU A 168 23.12 0.14 16.59
N LEU A 169 22.00 0.85 16.71
CA LEU A 169 21.16 1.27 15.59
C LEU A 169 21.40 2.72 15.18
N VAL A 170 22.20 3.46 15.94
CA VAL A 170 22.40 4.90 15.76
C VAL A 170 23.87 5.27 15.52
N ASP A 171 24.08 6.44 14.93
CA ASP A 171 25.38 7.09 14.78
C ASP A 171 25.77 7.92 16.02
N ASN A 172 26.89 8.64 15.91
CA ASN A 172 27.41 9.49 16.99
C ASN A 172 26.50 10.71 17.29
N ASP A 173 25.62 11.09 16.37
CA ASP A 173 24.64 12.17 16.55
C ASP A 173 23.30 11.62 17.11
N GLY A 174 23.25 10.33 17.45
CA GLY A 174 22.05 9.66 17.96
C GLY A 174 20.96 9.45 16.90
N LYS A 175 21.29 9.56 15.61
CA LYS A 175 20.34 9.32 14.50
C LYS A 175 20.50 7.89 14.00
N PHE A 176 19.43 7.32 13.45
CA PHE A 176 19.49 5.99 12.89
C PHE A 176 20.57 5.87 11.81
N LEU A 177 21.25 4.73 11.79
CA LEU A 177 22.17 4.39 10.73
C LEU A 177 21.45 4.37 9.39
N ASP A 178 22.14 4.88 8.36
CA ASP A 178 21.65 4.79 6.99
C ASP A 178 21.38 3.32 6.61
N PHE A 179 20.27 3.05 5.92
CA PHE A 179 19.87 1.70 5.52
C PHE A 179 20.95 0.95 4.71
N ARG A 180 21.87 1.67 4.06
CA ARG A 180 23.02 1.10 3.34
C ARG A 180 24.10 0.51 4.26
N LYS A 181 24.05 0.81 5.55
CA LYS A 181 24.92 0.24 6.58
C LYS A 181 24.37 -1.08 7.15
N PHE A 182 23.15 -1.48 6.77
CA PHE A 182 22.60 -2.76 7.17
C PHE A 182 23.55 -3.90 6.76
N ASN A 183 23.76 -4.87 7.63
CA ASN A 183 24.70 -5.97 7.40
C ASN A 183 24.35 -7.16 8.30
N LYS A 184 25.12 -8.25 8.22
CA LYS A 184 24.87 -9.48 9.00
C LYS A 184 24.80 -9.27 10.52
N ASN A 185 25.36 -8.19 11.07
CA ASN A 185 25.21 -7.91 12.51
C ASN A 185 23.74 -7.68 12.90
N PHE A 186 22.90 -7.20 11.99
CA PHE A 186 21.47 -7.00 12.25
C PHE A 186 20.69 -8.31 12.42
N GLU A 187 21.33 -9.47 12.23
CA GLU A 187 20.80 -10.78 12.56
C GLU A 187 21.16 -11.24 13.98
N LYS A 188 22.13 -10.57 14.63
CA LYS A 188 22.58 -10.92 15.98
C LYS A 188 21.53 -10.52 17.01
N ALA A 189 21.44 -11.32 18.08
CA ALA A 189 20.42 -11.17 19.10
C ALA A 189 20.42 -9.78 19.76
N ASP A 190 21.58 -9.16 19.97
CA ASP A 190 21.69 -7.81 20.52
C ASP A 190 21.08 -6.75 19.61
N TYR A 191 21.40 -6.75 18.31
CA TYR A 191 20.75 -5.86 17.33
C TYR A 191 19.25 -6.11 17.26
N VAL A 192 18.83 -7.37 17.13
CA VAL A 192 17.41 -7.75 17.03
C VAL A 192 16.64 -7.29 18.27
N ASN A 193 17.20 -7.45 19.47
CA ASN A 193 16.55 -7.02 20.71
C ASN A 193 16.39 -5.50 20.78
N GLN A 194 17.38 -4.72 20.33
CA GLN A 194 17.24 -3.26 20.25
C GLN A 194 16.18 -2.84 19.24
N ILE A 195 16.10 -3.52 18.09
CA ILE A 195 15.09 -3.24 17.05
C ILE A 195 13.69 -3.55 17.57
N LYS A 196 13.51 -4.66 18.29
CA LYS A 196 12.24 -5.01 18.96
C LYS A 196 11.84 -3.96 20.00
N GLY A 197 12.79 -3.54 20.84
CA GLY A 197 12.56 -2.48 21.82
C GLY A 197 12.13 -1.16 21.18
N GLU A 198 12.80 -0.78 20.09
CA GLU A 198 12.43 0.41 19.31
C GLU A 198 11.08 0.28 18.62
N PHE A 199 10.75 -0.89 18.07
CA PHE A 199 9.43 -1.15 17.51
C PHE A 199 8.34 -0.94 18.56
N LEU A 200 8.50 -1.52 19.75
CA LEU A 200 7.54 -1.34 20.84
C LEU A 200 7.43 0.14 21.26
N ALA A 201 8.55 0.86 21.34
CA ALA A 201 8.54 2.29 21.67
C ALA A 201 7.77 3.12 20.62
N GLN A 202 7.96 2.83 19.32
CA GLN A 202 7.21 3.48 18.24
C GLN A 202 5.73 3.10 18.23
N TYR A 203 5.40 1.84 18.51
CA TYR A 203 4.02 1.37 18.62
C TYR A 203 3.29 2.03 19.81
N GLU A 204 3.90 2.07 20.99
CA GLU A 204 3.30 2.75 22.15
C GLU A 204 3.16 4.26 21.92
N LYS A 205 4.12 4.86 21.23
CA LYS A 205 4.01 6.25 20.79
C LYS A 205 2.84 6.43 19.81
N PHE A 206 2.65 5.53 18.85
CA PHE A 206 1.51 5.55 17.93
C PHE A 206 0.18 5.56 18.70
N ILE A 207 0.01 4.65 19.66
CA ILE A 207 -1.20 4.59 20.49
C ILE A 207 -1.41 5.91 21.24
N ARG A 208 -0.35 6.45 21.86
CA ARG A 208 -0.43 7.71 22.60
C ARG A 208 -0.89 8.89 21.73
N VAL A 209 -0.44 8.96 20.47
CA VAL A 209 -0.76 10.11 19.59
C VAL A 209 -2.11 9.98 18.90
N PHE A 210 -2.53 8.77 18.51
CA PHE A 210 -3.79 8.55 17.78
C PHE A 210 -4.94 8.11 18.68
N GLY A 211 -4.66 7.60 19.88
CA GLY A 211 -5.64 7.06 20.82
C GLY A 211 -6.22 5.71 20.41
N LYS A 212 -5.56 4.99 19.49
CA LYS A 212 -5.93 3.65 19.02
C LYS A 212 -4.70 2.85 18.57
N GLU A 213 -4.83 1.53 18.49
CA GLU A 213 -3.86 0.68 17.80
C GLU A 213 -3.74 1.06 16.31
N PRO A 214 -2.58 0.85 15.67
CA PRO A 214 -2.45 1.01 14.23
C PRO A 214 -3.34 0.00 13.50
N ASP A 215 -4.02 0.45 12.44
CA ASP A 215 -4.89 -0.41 11.64
C ASP A 215 -4.08 -1.39 10.77
N HIS A 216 -2.80 -1.10 10.56
CA HIS A 216 -1.85 -1.96 9.86
C HIS A 216 -0.40 -1.56 10.19
N LEU A 217 0.54 -2.45 9.90
CA LEU A 217 1.98 -2.26 10.09
C LEU A 217 2.68 -2.27 8.74
N THR A 218 3.66 -1.38 8.63
CA THR A 218 4.57 -1.29 7.48
C THR A 218 5.95 -0.88 7.99
N SER A 219 6.97 -0.86 7.13
CA SER A 219 8.25 -0.27 7.52
C SER A 219 8.90 0.54 6.42
N HIS A 220 9.51 1.65 6.83
CA HIS A 220 10.29 2.50 5.95
C HIS A 220 11.48 1.71 5.39
N HIS A 221 11.71 1.85 4.09
CA HIS A 221 12.67 1.03 3.32
C HIS A 221 12.45 -0.49 3.39
N ASP A 222 11.28 -0.96 3.85
CA ASP A 222 10.95 -2.38 4.00
C ASP A 222 11.91 -3.16 4.93
N VAL A 223 12.53 -2.47 5.91
CA VAL A 223 13.59 -3.02 6.77
C VAL A 223 13.19 -4.28 7.55
N LEU A 224 11.89 -4.46 7.81
CA LEU A 224 11.37 -5.63 8.52
C LEU A 224 11.53 -6.93 7.72
N THR A 225 11.74 -6.83 6.41
CA THR A 225 11.88 -8.00 5.52
C THR A 225 13.35 -8.31 5.19
N PHE A 226 14.31 -7.59 5.80
CA PHE A 226 15.72 -7.69 5.43
C PHE A 226 16.40 -8.96 5.94
N ASN A 227 15.87 -9.59 6.98
CA ASN A 227 16.39 -10.86 7.50
C ASN A 227 15.30 -11.67 8.21
N ASN A 228 15.58 -12.96 8.42
CA ASN A 228 14.63 -13.87 9.05
C ASN A 228 14.25 -13.48 10.49
N PRO A 229 15.18 -13.08 11.39
CA PRO A 229 14.82 -12.68 12.75
C PRO A 229 13.79 -11.54 12.82
N LEU A 230 13.94 -10.50 12.00
CA LEU A 230 13.00 -9.37 11.96
C LEU A 230 11.68 -9.76 11.29
N PHE A 231 11.76 -10.47 10.16
CA PHE A 231 10.59 -10.97 9.46
C PHE A 231 9.73 -11.83 10.40
N SER A 232 10.37 -12.76 11.11
CA SER A 232 9.72 -13.68 12.04
C SER A 232 9.09 -12.94 13.22
N PHE A 233 9.84 -12.03 13.84
CA PHE A 233 9.32 -11.20 14.93
C PHE A 233 8.05 -10.47 14.51
N MET A 234 8.06 -9.80 13.36
CA MET A 234 6.93 -8.99 12.92
C MET A 234 5.71 -9.83 12.54
N HIS A 235 5.91 -10.98 11.89
CA HIS A 235 4.80 -11.88 11.56
C HIS A 235 4.17 -12.48 12.82
N THR A 236 4.98 -12.95 13.78
CA THR A 236 4.47 -13.42 15.07
C THR A 236 3.71 -12.32 15.80
N TRP A 237 4.32 -11.14 15.96
CA TRP A 237 3.72 -10.04 16.71
C TRP A 237 2.44 -9.51 16.07
N SER A 238 2.43 -9.34 14.74
CA SER A 238 1.25 -8.95 13.94
C SER A 238 0.10 -9.91 14.15
N ARG A 239 0.39 -11.22 14.15
CA ARG A 239 -0.62 -12.28 14.32
C ARG A 239 -1.19 -12.33 15.72
N GLU A 240 -0.33 -12.27 16.74
CA GLU A 240 -0.74 -12.24 18.15
C GLU A 240 -1.65 -11.04 18.47
N ARG A 241 -1.45 -9.92 17.78
CA ARG A 241 -2.25 -8.69 17.95
C ARG A 241 -3.44 -8.57 17.00
N GLY A 242 -3.52 -9.41 15.97
CA GLY A 242 -4.51 -9.28 14.90
C GLY A 242 -4.39 -7.96 14.13
N ILE A 243 -3.16 -7.46 13.92
CA ILE A 243 -2.89 -6.22 13.17
C ILE A 243 -2.26 -6.59 11.83
N PRO A 244 -2.90 -6.30 10.69
CA PRO A 244 -2.38 -6.57 9.35
C PRO A 244 -0.95 -6.03 9.11
N LEU A 245 -0.12 -6.80 8.40
CA LEU A 245 1.23 -6.40 7.97
C LEU A 245 1.24 -6.25 6.44
N ARG A 246 1.86 -5.19 5.92
CA ARG A 246 2.06 -5.02 4.48
C ARG A 246 2.79 -6.23 3.89
N ASN A 247 2.27 -6.75 2.79
CA ASN A 247 2.77 -7.97 2.17
C ASN A 247 4.11 -7.73 1.45
N HIS A 248 5.07 -8.64 1.64
CA HIS A 248 6.38 -8.62 0.98
C HIS A 248 6.34 -9.03 -0.50
N ARG A 249 5.20 -9.55 -0.99
CA ARG A 249 5.00 -9.91 -2.40
C ARG A 249 4.77 -8.67 -3.26
N PHE A 250 5.87 -8.02 -3.62
CA PHE A 250 5.83 -6.79 -4.40
C PHE A 250 5.50 -7.02 -5.87
N LEU A 251 4.73 -6.09 -6.45
CA LEU A 251 4.42 -6.02 -7.87
C LEU A 251 5.04 -4.76 -8.51
N PRO A 252 5.83 -4.90 -9.59
CA PRO A 252 6.32 -6.17 -10.14
C PRO A 252 7.35 -6.80 -9.18
N SER A 253 7.47 -8.13 -9.20
CA SER A 253 8.40 -8.87 -8.35
C SER A 253 9.87 -8.43 -8.52
N SER A 254 10.21 -7.94 -9.71
CA SER A 254 11.53 -7.37 -10.03
C SER A 254 11.81 -6.02 -9.36
N LYS A 255 10.84 -5.35 -8.71
CA LYS A 255 11.12 -4.06 -8.08
C LYS A 255 11.82 -4.13 -6.73
N ARG A 256 11.69 -5.26 -6.01
CA ARG A 256 12.55 -5.58 -4.86
C ARG A 256 14.03 -5.57 -5.29
N PHE A 257 14.31 -6.24 -6.41
CA PHE A 257 15.65 -6.33 -7.02
C PHE A 257 16.30 -4.96 -7.30
N TRP A 258 15.55 -3.88 -7.51
CA TRP A 258 16.15 -2.56 -7.76
C TRP A 258 16.64 -1.84 -6.49
N TYR A 259 15.92 -1.97 -5.36
CA TYR A 259 16.42 -1.53 -4.05
C TYR A 259 17.64 -2.36 -3.64
N ASP A 260 17.58 -3.67 -3.88
CA ASP A 260 18.64 -4.63 -3.59
C ASP A 260 19.92 -4.34 -4.42
N THR A 261 19.78 -3.97 -5.70
CA THR A 261 20.92 -3.90 -6.64
C THR A 261 21.64 -2.54 -6.69
N LEU A 262 20.93 -1.42 -6.51
CA LEU A 262 21.53 -0.08 -6.69
C LEU A 262 21.76 0.69 -5.39
N ALA A 263 20.91 0.50 -4.39
CA ALA A 263 21.02 1.21 -3.12
C ALA A 263 21.80 0.38 -2.08
N LEU A 264 21.69 -0.95 -2.13
CA LEU A 264 22.16 -1.87 -1.10
C LEU A 264 23.22 -2.85 -1.60
N THR A 265 24.22 -2.39 -2.37
CA THR A 265 25.27 -3.24 -2.97
C THR A 265 26.04 -4.12 -1.98
N ASN A 266 25.96 -3.82 -0.67
CA ASN A 266 26.64 -4.54 0.41
C ASN A 266 25.67 -5.33 1.33
N VAL A 267 24.38 -5.39 1.01
CA VAL A 267 23.36 -6.08 1.82
C VAL A 267 22.78 -7.23 1.02
N ASN A 268 22.92 -8.45 1.54
CA ASN A 268 22.32 -9.63 0.92
C ASN A 268 20.88 -9.78 1.40
N LEU A 269 19.95 -9.15 0.68
CA LEU A 269 18.52 -9.21 1.01
C LEU A 269 17.90 -10.54 0.57
N PRO A 270 16.94 -11.10 1.34
CA PRO A 270 16.28 -12.34 0.98
C PRO A 270 15.41 -12.17 -0.26
N SER A 271 15.41 -13.19 -1.11
CA SER A 271 14.51 -13.23 -2.27
C SER A 271 13.04 -13.36 -1.83
N ILE A 272 12.10 -13.00 -2.71
CA ILE A 272 10.66 -13.23 -2.47
C ILE A 272 10.37 -14.71 -2.17
N ASN A 273 11.03 -15.64 -2.86
CA ASN A 273 10.89 -17.08 -2.60
C ASN A 273 11.38 -17.45 -1.20
N THR A 274 12.47 -16.84 -0.75
CA THR A 274 13.01 -17.05 0.61
C THR A 274 12.00 -16.57 1.65
N MET A 275 11.43 -15.38 1.50
CA MET A 275 10.42 -14.87 2.44
C MET A 275 9.13 -15.69 2.42
N ASN A 276 8.68 -16.13 1.24
CA ASN A 276 7.52 -17.04 1.14
C ASN A 276 7.75 -18.34 1.90
N SER A 277 8.98 -18.87 1.89
CA SER A 277 9.32 -20.08 2.67
C SER A 277 9.28 -19.83 4.18
N TRP A 278 9.67 -18.64 4.64
CA TRP A 278 9.54 -18.25 6.04
C TRP A 278 8.07 -18.11 6.43
N GLU A 279 7.28 -17.42 5.61
CA GLU A 279 5.86 -17.19 5.86
C GLU A 279 5.04 -18.48 5.98
N THR A 280 5.38 -19.50 5.18
CA THR A 280 4.69 -20.80 5.17
C THR A 280 4.73 -21.48 6.55
N SER A 281 5.73 -21.17 7.37
CA SER A 281 5.86 -21.71 8.73
C SER A 281 4.82 -21.18 9.73
N TYR A 282 4.12 -20.09 9.43
CA TYR A 282 3.15 -19.47 10.34
C TYR A 282 1.70 -19.96 10.16
N GLY A 283 1.36 -20.64 9.06
CA GLY A 283 -0.02 -21.07 8.75
C GLY A 283 -0.95 -19.93 8.33
N ALA A 284 -2.26 -20.18 8.22
CA ALA A 284 -3.26 -19.17 7.83
C ALA A 284 -3.49 -18.12 8.93
N THR A 285 -3.81 -16.87 8.56
CA THR A 285 -4.15 -15.78 9.50
C THR A 285 -5.67 -15.61 9.62
N ASP A 286 -6.13 -15.16 10.78
CA ASP A 286 -7.58 -14.94 11.05
C ASP A 286 -8.08 -13.55 10.62
N PHE A 287 -7.20 -12.70 10.06
CA PHE A 287 -7.53 -11.38 9.54
C PHE A 287 -7.15 -11.24 8.06
N GLU A 288 -7.91 -10.40 7.35
CA GLU A 288 -7.62 -10.05 5.96
C GLU A 288 -6.37 -9.17 5.87
N SER A 289 -5.51 -9.43 4.89
CA SER A 289 -4.37 -8.58 4.52
C SER A 289 -4.22 -8.57 3.00
N PRO A 290 -3.69 -7.48 2.40
CA PRO A 290 -3.38 -7.45 0.99
C PRO A 290 -2.56 -8.66 0.55
N GLU A 291 -2.94 -9.30 -0.54
CA GLU A 291 -2.21 -10.47 -1.07
C GLU A 291 -0.93 -10.04 -1.79
N HIS A 292 -0.93 -8.84 -2.37
CA HIS A 292 0.21 -8.23 -3.03
C HIS A 292 0.28 -6.72 -2.80
N THR A 293 1.49 -6.18 -2.89
CA THR A 293 1.77 -4.75 -2.71
C THR A 293 2.38 -4.16 -3.98
N VAL A 294 1.73 -3.15 -4.55
CA VAL A 294 2.17 -2.50 -5.78
C VAL A 294 3.04 -1.30 -5.44
N VAL A 295 4.33 -1.39 -5.78
CA VAL A 295 5.36 -0.38 -5.47
C VAL A 295 5.88 0.34 -6.71
N GLU A 296 5.25 0.10 -7.86
CA GLU A 296 5.76 0.55 -9.15
C GLU A 296 5.40 2.00 -9.50
N HIS A 297 4.64 2.67 -8.61
CA HIS A 297 4.24 4.07 -8.80
C HIS A 297 5.36 5.06 -8.54
N TYR A 298 6.40 4.63 -7.82
CA TYR A 298 7.55 5.45 -7.44
C TYR A 298 8.20 6.21 -8.63
N GLY A 299 8.69 7.42 -8.33
CA GLY A 299 9.31 8.38 -9.25
C GLY A 299 10.54 7.88 -10.03
N PRO A 300 11.14 8.73 -10.89
CA PRO A 300 12.38 8.41 -11.57
C PRO A 300 13.51 8.15 -10.55
N ILE A 301 14.43 7.26 -10.90
CA ILE A 301 15.53 6.85 -10.02
C ILE A 301 16.60 7.96 -10.04
N PRO A 302 17.07 8.49 -8.90
CA PRO A 302 18.22 9.37 -8.80
C PRO A 302 19.43 8.77 -9.53
N PRO A 303 20.19 9.60 -10.27
CA PRO A 303 20.15 11.06 -10.27
C PRO A 303 19.09 11.67 -11.21
N PHE A 304 18.23 10.87 -11.85
CA PHE A 304 17.26 11.37 -12.81
C PHE A 304 16.09 12.04 -12.09
N GLY A 305 15.87 13.33 -12.36
CA GLY A 305 14.68 14.06 -11.95
C GLY A 305 13.56 13.99 -12.99
N VAL A 306 12.40 14.52 -12.64
CA VAL A 306 11.26 14.74 -13.54
C VAL A 306 11.59 15.88 -14.50
N THR A 307 11.80 15.57 -15.78
CA THR A 307 12.10 16.56 -16.82
C THR A 307 10.85 17.20 -17.42
N CYS A 308 9.76 16.43 -17.52
CA CYS A 308 8.47 16.89 -18.02
C CYS A 308 7.34 16.27 -17.18
N TYR A 309 6.63 17.11 -16.44
CA TYR A 309 5.55 16.67 -15.55
C TYR A 309 4.38 16.07 -16.33
N GLU A 310 4.01 16.61 -17.49
CA GLU A 310 2.96 16.03 -18.32
C GLU A 310 3.29 14.59 -18.76
N SER A 311 4.53 14.34 -19.18
CA SER A 311 5.00 12.99 -19.52
C SER A 311 5.03 12.07 -18.29
N ALA A 312 5.54 12.57 -17.16
CA ALA A 312 5.61 11.82 -15.91
C ALA A 312 4.22 11.43 -15.38
N LYS A 313 3.25 12.35 -15.41
CA LYS A 313 1.84 12.08 -15.09
C LYS A 313 1.27 11.01 -15.99
N ARG A 314 1.37 11.15 -17.32
CA ARG A 314 0.85 10.15 -18.28
C ARG A 314 1.44 8.77 -18.04
N LYS A 315 2.76 8.68 -17.79
CA LYS A 315 3.44 7.41 -17.47
C LYS A 315 2.90 6.80 -16.17
N LYS A 316 2.70 7.62 -15.14
CA LYS A 316 2.14 7.20 -13.84
C LYS A 316 0.68 6.74 -13.96
N GLN A 317 -0.16 7.47 -14.70
CA GLN A 317 -1.54 7.06 -15.00
C GLN A 317 -1.60 5.75 -15.79
N GLY A 318 -0.75 5.58 -16.81
CA GLY A 318 -0.67 4.35 -17.58
C GLY A 318 -0.30 3.13 -16.72
N LYS A 319 0.60 3.33 -15.76
CA LYS A 319 0.96 2.31 -14.75
C LYS A 319 -0.22 1.94 -13.85
N LEU A 320 -0.93 2.93 -13.32
CA LEU A 320 -2.13 2.70 -12.51
C LEU A 320 -3.18 1.89 -13.28
N ILE A 321 -3.46 2.26 -14.53
CA ILE A 321 -4.42 1.54 -15.38
C ILE A 321 -3.97 0.09 -15.59
N LYS A 322 -2.69 -0.12 -15.86
CA LYS A 322 -2.12 -1.47 -16.03
C LYS A 322 -2.30 -2.32 -14.78
N TRP A 323 -2.02 -1.78 -13.59
CA TRP A 323 -2.15 -2.56 -12.35
C TRP A 323 -3.59 -2.86 -11.98
N ILE A 324 -4.51 -1.92 -12.17
CA ILE A 324 -5.93 -2.19 -11.92
C ILE A 324 -6.44 -3.24 -12.91
N SER A 325 -6.09 -3.13 -14.18
CA SER A 325 -6.42 -4.15 -15.18
C SER A 325 -5.86 -5.53 -14.80
N ASP A 326 -4.62 -5.59 -14.31
CA ASP A 326 -3.99 -6.83 -13.85
C ASP A 326 -4.70 -7.40 -12.61
N PHE A 327 -5.10 -6.55 -11.66
CA PHE A 327 -5.84 -6.95 -10.47
C PHE A 327 -7.24 -7.49 -10.77
N LEU A 328 -7.94 -6.88 -11.72
CA LEU A 328 -9.29 -7.30 -12.11
C LEU A 328 -9.30 -8.67 -12.77
N VAL A 329 -8.21 -9.07 -13.44
CA VAL A 329 -8.08 -10.42 -14.04
C VAL A 329 -7.37 -11.41 -13.12
N SER A 330 -6.62 -10.95 -12.11
CA SER A 330 -5.97 -11.83 -11.14
C SER A 330 -6.99 -12.51 -10.25
N THR A 331 -6.54 -13.43 -9.42
CA THR A 331 -7.41 -14.13 -8.45
C THR A 331 -7.31 -13.53 -7.06
N ASP A 332 -6.37 -12.60 -6.85
CA ASP A 332 -6.29 -11.77 -5.67
C ASP A 332 -7.63 -11.07 -5.42
N THR A 333 -8.11 -11.15 -4.19
CA THR A 333 -9.27 -10.43 -3.67
C THR A 333 -8.88 -9.08 -3.12
N SER A 334 -7.62 -8.90 -2.69
CA SER A 334 -7.14 -7.63 -2.16
C SER A 334 -5.70 -7.29 -2.57
N ARG A 335 -5.46 -6.01 -2.89
CA ARG A 335 -4.11 -5.47 -3.17
C ARG A 335 -3.90 -4.11 -2.53
N GLU A 336 -2.67 -3.85 -2.13
CA GLU A 336 -2.21 -2.53 -1.71
C GLU A 336 -1.49 -1.81 -2.87
N ILE A 337 -1.69 -0.51 -3.01
CA ILE A 337 -0.94 0.39 -3.90
C ILE A 337 -0.24 1.42 -3.03
N VAL A 338 1.09 1.44 -3.08
CA VAL A 338 1.90 2.39 -2.32
C VAL A 338 2.16 3.64 -3.15
N ILE A 339 1.84 4.80 -2.57
CA ILE A 339 1.98 6.11 -3.17
C ILE A 339 2.81 7.01 -2.26
N HIS A 340 3.59 7.92 -2.87
CA HIS A 340 4.32 8.94 -2.14
C HIS A 340 3.88 10.31 -2.62
N LEU A 341 3.21 11.06 -1.76
CA LEU A 341 2.59 12.33 -2.10
C LEU A 341 3.42 13.49 -1.57
N ILE A 342 3.52 14.57 -2.36
CA ILE A 342 3.93 15.87 -1.85
C ILE A 342 3.16 16.95 -2.59
N LYS A 343 2.42 17.79 -1.87
CA LYS A 343 1.78 18.97 -2.43
C LYS A 343 2.76 20.14 -2.38
N SER A 344 3.25 20.54 -3.53
CA SER A 344 4.25 21.61 -3.64
C SER A 344 4.07 22.34 -4.97
N ASP A 345 4.55 23.58 -5.03
CA ASP A 345 4.61 24.37 -6.27
C ASP A 345 5.95 24.22 -6.99
N LEU A 346 6.95 23.61 -6.35
CA LEU A 346 8.25 23.32 -6.96
C LEU A 346 8.11 22.25 -8.07
N ARG A 347 8.80 22.46 -9.19
CA ARG A 347 8.76 21.55 -10.35
C ARG A 347 10.16 21.14 -10.84
N ASN A 348 11.21 21.49 -10.11
CA ASN A 348 12.58 21.10 -10.43
C ASN A 348 13.22 20.38 -9.24
N GLN A 349 13.91 19.27 -9.50
CA GLN A 349 14.61 18.50 -8.47
C GLN A 349 15.60 19.37 -7.67
N ARG A 350 16.33 20.29 -8.33
CA ARG A 350 17.30 21.16 -7.66
C ARG A 350 16.63 22.10 -6.67
N ASP A 351 15.43 22.60 -7.01
CA ASP A 351 14.67 23.47 -6.11
C ASP A 351 14.17 22.70 -4.90
N TYR A 352 13.73 21.45 -5.08
CA TYR A 352 13.42 20.56 -3.95
C TYR A 352 14.65 20.32 -3.07
N VAL A 353 15.79 19.96 -3.65
CA VAL A 353 17.04 19.75 -2.91
C VAL A 353 17.42 20.98 -2.10
N LYS A 354 17.33 22.18 -2.70
CA LYS A 354 17.66 23.44 -2.03
C LYS A 354 16.67 23.78 -0.92
N PHE A 355 15.36 23.64 -1.18
CA PHE A 355 14.31 24.01 -0.23
C PHE A 355 14.28 23.08 0.98
N TYR A 356 14.46 21.77 0.77
CA TYR A 356 14.40 20.75 1.82
C TYR A 356 15.78 20.34 2.35
N ASP A 357 16.86 21.05 2.01
CA ASP A 357 18.21 20.72 2.51
C ASP A 357 18.29 20.57 4.05
N PRO A 358 17.61 21.42 4.86
CA PRO A 358 17.57 21.24 6.32
C PRO A 358 16.99 19.90 6.79
N LEU A 359 16.22 19.20 5.96
CA LEU A 359 15.69 17.87 6.28
C LEU A 359 16.83 16.84 6.40
N ARG A 360 17.93 17.00 5.65
CA ARG A 360 19.07 16.05 5.69
C ARG A 360 19.69 15.93 7.07
N SER A 361 19.74 17.04 7.82
CA SER A 361 20.28 17.06 9.17
C SER A 361 19.21 16.76 10.22
N SER A 362 18.00 17.27 10.08
CA SER A 362 16.93 17.11 11.08
C SER A 362 16.25 15.74 11.05
N TYR A 363 16.09 15.14 9.87
CA TYR A 363 15.51 13.81 9.68
C TYR A 363 16.15 13.10 8.48
N PRO A 364 17.36 12.52 8.64
CA PRO A 364 18.01 11.79 7.56
C PRO A 364 17.17 10.57 7.15
N GLY A 365 17.43 10.03 5.95
CA GLY A 365 16.81 8.80 5.46
C GLY A 365 15.52 8.99 4.65
N ILE A 366 15.04 10.23 4.49
CA ILE A 366 14.10 10.61 3.42
C ILE A 366 14.89 11.22 2.26
N GLU A 367 14.85 10.61 1.08
CA GLU A 367 15.62 11.09 -0.08
C GLU A 367 14.88 12.20 -0.84
N ILE A 368 15.30 13.44 -0.57
CA ILE A 368 14.75 14.69 -1.14
C ILE A 368 14.81 14.68 -2.68
N LYS A 369 15.80 14.01 -3.29
CA LYS A 369 15.88 13.92 -4.77
C LYS A 369 14.68 13.21 -5.40
N TYR A 370 13.85 12.51 -4.63
CA TYR A 370 12.60 11.91 -5.12
C TYR A 370 11.39 12.85 -5.01
N PHE A 371 11.49 14.02 -4.40
CA PHE A 371 10.32 14.85 -4.12
C PHE A 371 9.64 15.39 -5.38
N ASP A 372 10.38 15.62 -6.46
CA ASP A 372 9.80 15.92 -7.77
C ASP A 372 8.99 14.73 -8.33
N GLY A 373 9.47 13.50 -8.11
CA GLY A 373 8.74 12.27 -8.37
C GLY A 373 7.44 12.16 -7.56
N ARG A 374 7.49 12.49 -6.26
CA ARG A 374 6.30 12.53 -5.38
C ARG A 374 5.29 13.58 -5.84
N ALA A 375 5.77 14.73 -6.32
CA ALA A 375 4.89 15.77 -6.85
C ALA A 375 4.20 15.31 -8.13
N ALA A 376 4.91 14.56 -8.99
CA ALA A 376 4.31 13.94 -10.16
C ALA A 376 3.28 12.85 -9.80
N GLU A 377 3.44 12.12 -8.69
CA GLU A 377 2.41 11.19 -8.16
C GLU A 377 1.17 11.93 -7.70
N TYR A 378 1.35 12.97 -6.89
CA TYR A 378 0.26 13.82 -6.45
C TYR A 378 -0.54 14.38 -7.63
N LEU A 379 0.15 14.94 -8.63
CA LEU A 379 -0.51 15.49 -9.82
C LEU A 379 -1.19 14.42 -10.68
N SER A 380 -0.61 13.22 -10.78
CA SER A 380 -1.21 12.08 -11.46
C SER A 380 -2.54 11.69 -10.82
N LEU A 381 -2.56 11.53 -9.48
CA LEU A 381 -3.76 11.17 -8.73
C LEU A 381 -4.80 12.29 -8.70
N ASN A 382 -4.37 13.56 -8.65
CA ASN A 382 -5.28 14.70 -8.74
C ASN A 382 -6.04 14.72 -10.07
N GLU A 383 -5.37 14.34 -11.16
CA GLU A 383 -5.98 14.33 -12.49
C GLU A 383 -6.92 13.14 -12.71
N LYS A 384 -6.45 11.90 -12.44
CA LYS A 384 -7.25 10.70 -12.71
C LYS A 384 -6.86 9.52 -11.81
N ARG A 385 -7.87 8.78 -11.35
CA ARG A 385 -7.73 7.56 -10.54
C ARG A 385 -8.53 6.43 -11.20
N PRO A 386 -7.92 5.35 -11.70
CA PRO A 386 -8.67 4.32 -12.42
C PRO A 386 -9.75 3.64 -11.58
N TRP A 387 -9.53 3.49 -10.27
CA TRP A 387 -10.50 2.87 -9.37
C TRP A 387 -11.78 3.67 -9.15
N THR A 388 -11.76 5.01 -9.31
CA THR A 388 -12.99 5.84 -9.17
C THR A 388 -14.06 5.57 -10.21
N THR A 389 -13.72 4.87 -11.30
CA THR A 389 -14.67 4.47 -12.35
C THR A 389 -15.10 3.00 -12.24
N HIS A 390 -14.66 2.28 -11.19
CA HIS A 390 -15.04 0.89 -10.97
C HIS A 390 -15.96 0.77 -9.76
N PRO A 391 -17.19 0.23 -9.89
CA PRO A 391 -18.14 0.16 -8.77
C PRO A 391 -17.60 -0.55 -7.52
N ALA A 392 -16.81 -1.61 -7.70
CA ALA A 392 -16.22 -2.36 -6.58
C ALA A 392 -14.92 -1.76 -6.00
N LEU A 393 -14.21 -0.90 -6.76
CA LEU A 393 -12.91 -0.36 -6.32
C LEU A 393 -13.00 1.12 -5.91
N ASP A 394 -14.15 1.75 -6.14
CA ASP A 394 -14.32 3.16 -5.86
C ASP A 394 -14.19 3.41 -4.36
N LEU A 395 -13.26 4.32 -4.03
CA LEU A 395 -13.01 4.74 -2.66
C LEU A 395 -13.94 5.88 -2.24
N SER A 396 -14.95 6.22 -3.06
CA SER A 396 -15.92 7.25 -2.72
C SER A 396 -16.75 6.89 -1.47
N PRO A 397 -17.26 7.90 -0.74
CA PRO A 397 -18.01 7.71 0.51
C PRO A 397 -19.21 6.78 0.45
N ALA A 398 -19.83 6.62 -0.73
CA ALA A 398 -21.00 5.77 -0.91
C ALA A 398 -20.68 4.28 -0.71
N TYR A 399 -19.40 3.90 -0.79
CA TYR A 399 -18.96 2.49 -0.84
C TYR A 399 -17.88 2.14 0.19
N PHE A 400 -17.70 2.93 1.26
CA PHE A 400 -16.71 2.61 2.30
C PHE A 400 -16.98 1.22 2.92
N ARG A 401 -16.16 0.23 2.56
CA ARG A 401 -16.14 -1.10 3.17
C ARG A 401 -14.92 -1.18 4.09
N PRO A 402 -15.10 -1.22 5.42
CA PRO A 402 -13.97 -1.51 6.31
C PRO A 402 -13.43 -2.91 6.00
N PHE A 403 -12.11 -3.08 6.01
CA PHE A 403 -11.52 -4.40 6.21
C PHE A 403 -11.95 -4.86 7.61
N MET A 404 -12.88 -5.82 7.68
CA MET A 404 -13.39 -6.33 8.94
C MET A 404 -12.31 -7.16 9.63
N LYS A 405 -12.17 -7.00 10.96
CA LYS A 405 -11.74 -8.14 11.78
C LYS A 405 -12.83 -9.20 11.63
N SER A 406 -12.46 -10.46 11.40
CA SER A 406 -13.43 -11.55 11.48
C SER A 406 -14.17 -11.43 12.82
N ASP A 407 -15.49 -11.30 12.77
CA ASP A 407 -16.34 -11.24 13.96
C ASP A 407 -16.39 -12.64 14.61
N GLU A 408 -15.27 -13.06 15.20
CA GLU A 408 -15.19 -14.18 16.14
C GLU A 408 -14.30 -13.78 17.34
N SER A 409 -14.81 -12.89 18.19
CA SER A 409 -14.46 -12.89 19.61
C SER A 409 -15.62 -12.35 20.44
N GLN A 410 -16.70 -13.14 20.48
CA GLN A 410 -17.65 -13.06 21.58
C GLN A 410 -17.01 -13.64 22.85
N SER A 411 -17.26 -12.93 23.96
CA SER A 411 -17.16 -13.36 25.35
C SER A 411 -15.80 -13.81 25.90
N PHE A 412 -15.10 -12.89 26.57
CA PHE A 412 -14.51 -13.26 27.86
C PHE A 412 -15.51 -12.88 28.94
N SER A 413 -16.11 -13.92 29.54
CA SER A 413 -16.84 -13.85 30.79
C SER A 413 -15.94 -13.30 31.88
N ALA A 414 -16.42 -12.27 32.57
CA ALA A 414 -15.99 -11.97 33.92
C ALA A 414 -16.56 -13.06 34.84
N GLU A 415 -15.68 -13.84 35.45
CA GLU A 415 -15.83 -14.37 36.81
C GLU A 415 -14.56 -14.05 37.59
#